data_AF-A0A7Y8QBF7-F1
#
_entry.id   AF-A0A7Y8QBF7-F1
#
_cell.length_a   1.000
_cell.length_b   1.000
_cell.length_c   1.000
_cell.angle_alpha   90.00
_cell.angle_beta   90.00
_cell.angle_gamma   90.00
#
_symmetry.space_group_name_H-M   'P 1'
#
loop_
_entity.id
_entity.type
_entity.pdbx_description
1 polymer ?
#
loop_
_entity_poly.entity_id
_entity_poly.type
_entity_poly.pdbx_seq_one_letter_code
_entity_poly.pdbx_strand_id
1 'polypeptide(L)'
;MSQATNTYDVYLPKVKQQVLKKLIVSNIKNGCIENENTLVNFFKKQRWWTINNGEAILDNQTGLLWQGKPKATQYKYDQQDAVSMNIGHILGLLNWQLPTGGQLEELVKSEPQFPLRAEQGYEINDWWAWLTADKKVAKLKDKNISFGQFYEKRTRKVSSRSAFYSVLNTHSTIDEYQEFQIAKVIAVNLTLKKQSYIKRINTFLAMGWSFEPFTKNKDDYDAFFRSRLCTRQIS
;
A
#
# COMPACT_ATOMS: atom_id res chain seq x y z
N MET A 1 -69.46 9.28 -9.29
CA MET A 1 -69.42 7.90 -9.82
C MET A 1 -67.95 7.48 -9.88
N SER A 2 -67.51 6.58 -9.00
CA SER A 2 -66.14 6.05 -9.00
C SER A 2 -66.06 4.81 -9.89
N GLN A 3 -65.21 4.84 -10.92
CA GLN A 3 -64.94 3.67 -11.76
C GLN A 3 -64.21 2.60 -10.94
N ALA A 4 -64.75 1.38 -10.95
CA ALA A 4 -64.10 0.22 -10.34
C ALA A 4 -62.88 -0.19 -11.19
N THR A 5 -61.73 -0.33 -10.55
CA THR A 5 -60.52 -0.89 -11.14
C THR A 5 -60.70 -2.40 -11.34
N ASN A 6 -61.01 -2.80 -12.57
CA ASN A 6 -61.03 -4.22 -12.95
C ASN A 6 -59.61 -4.80 -12.84
N THR A 7 -59.42 -5.69 -11.88
CA THR A 7 -58.18 -6.44 -11.70
C THR A 7 -58.34 -7.76 -12.46
N TYR A 8 -57.46 -8.02 -13.43
CA TYR A 8 -57.49 -9.26 -14.22
C TYR A 8 -56.48 -10.26 -13.66
N ASP A 9 -56.97 -11.41 -13.19
CA ASP A 9 -56.10 -12.52 -12.79
C ASP A 9 -55.53 -13.24 -14.02
N VAL A 10 -54.28 -12.92 -14.36
CA VAL A 10 -53.57 -13.56 -15.46
C VAL A 10 -52.93 -14.87 -14.96
N TYR A 11 -53.54 -16.00 -15.29
CA TYR A 11 -52.97 -17.32 -14.99
C TYR A 11 -51.82 -17.65 -15.96
N LEU A 12 -50.59 -17.67 -15.45
CA LEU A 12 -49.41 -18.06 -16.21
C LEU A 12 -49.10 -19.56 -15.99
N PRO A 13 -49.06 -20.41 -17.04
CA PRO A 13 -48.70 -21.81 -16.91
C PRO A 13 -47.33 -22.02 -16.24
N LYS A 14 -47.22 -23.01 -15.34
CA LYS A 14 -45.99 -23.30 -14.56
C LYS A 14 -44.72 -23.39 -15.42
N VAL A 15 -44.82 -23.96 -16.63
CA VAL A 15 -43.70 -24.04 -17.58
C VAL A 15 -43.22 -22.65 -18.02
N LYS A 16 -44.14 -21.73 -18.33
CA LYS A 16 -43.79 -20.33 -18.69
C LYS A 16 -43.18 -19.59 -17.50
N GLN A 17 -43.66 -19.86 -16.27
CA GLN A 17 -43.06 -19.29 -15.05
C GLN A 17 -41.61 -19.78 -14.85
N GLN A 18 -41.32 -21.06 -15.10
CA GLN A 18 -39.96 -21.61 -14.99
C GLN A 18 -39.01 -21.03 -16.05
N VAL A 19 -39.49 -20.84 -17.29
CA VAL A 19 -38.71 -20.18 -18.36
C VAL A 19 -38.43 -18.73 -17.98
N LEU A 20 -39.44 -18.00 -17.49
CA LEU A 20 -39.26 -16.62 -17.05
C LEU A 20 -38.25 -16.50 -15.91
N LYS A 21 -38.30 -17.39 -14.91
CA LYS A 21 -37.31 -17.45 -13.82
C LYS A 21 -35.89 -17.67 -14.36
N LYS A 22 -35.70 -18.61 -15.29
CA LYS A 22 -34.39 -18.86 -15.92
C LYS A 22 -33.89 -17.65 -16.71
N LEU A 23 -34.76 -16.98 -17.47
CA LEU A 23 -34.42 -15.77 -18.22
C LEU A 23 -34.06 -14.62 -17.28
N ILE A 24 -34.81 -14.41 -16.20
CA ILE A 24 -34.50 -13.41 -15.17
C ILE A 24 -33.13 -13.70 -14.55
N VAL A 25 -32.86 -14.95 -14.12
CA VAL A 25 -31.56 -15.33 -13.55
C VAL A 25 -30.43 -15.13 -14.57
N SER A 26 -30.65 -15.47 -15.84
CA SER A 26 -29.67 -15.25 -16.90
C SER A 26 -29.42 -13.76 -17.15
N ASN A 27 -30.46 -12.93 -17.19
CA ASN A 27 -30.35 -11.48 -17.39
C ASN A 27 -29.62 -10.82 -16.21
N ILE A 28 -29.95 -11.20 -14.98
CA ILE A 28 -29.25 -10.73 -13.78
C ILE A 28 -27.77 -11.13 -13.85
N LYS A 29 -27.48 -12.40 -14.17
CA LYS A 29 -26.11 -12.89 -14.29
C LYS A 29 -25.32 -12.12 -15.37
N ASN A 30 -25.91 -11.90 -16.54
CA ASN A 30 -25.27 -11.17 -17.63
C ASN A 30 -25.01 -9.71 -17.23
N GLY A 31 -25.98 -9.03 -16.62
CA GLY A 31 -25.80 -7.67 -16.11
C GLY A 31 -24.74 -7.57 -15.01
N CYS A 32 -24.64 -8.59 -14.13
CA CYS A 32 -23.56 -8.67 -13.14
C CYS A 32 -22.18 -8.79 -13.81
N ILE A 33 -22.05 -9.66 -14.81
CA ILE A 33 -20.79 -9.83 -15.55
C ILE A 33 -20.38 -8.53 -16.25
N GLU A 34 -21.33 -7.83 -16.89
CA GLU A 34 -21.07 -6.54 -17.53
C GLU A 34 -20.61 -5.47 -16.52
N ASN A 35 -21.25 -5.42 -15.35
CA ASN A 35 -20.86 -4.51 -14.27
C ASN A 35 -19.48 -4.86 -13.68
N GLU A 36 -19.19 -6.14 -13.45
CA GLU A 36 -17.86 -6.60 -13.02
C GLU A 36 -16.78 -6.23 -14.03
N ASN A 37 -17.03 -6.47 -15.33
CA ASN A 37 -16.11 -6.09 -16.40
C ASN A 37 -15.89 -4.58 -16.42
N THR A 38 -16.95 -3.79 -16.24
CA THR A 38 -16.85 -2.32 -16.18
C THR A 38 -16.02 -1.86 -14.98
N LEU A 39 -16.27 -2.42 -13.80
CA LEU A 39 -15.52 -2.13 -12.56
C LEU A 39 -14.05 -2.51 -12.70
N VAL A 40 -13.76 -3.71 -13.22
CA VAL A 40 -12.39 -4.18 -13.45
C VAL A 40 -11.69 -3.29 -14.48
N ASN A 41 -12.37 -2.90 -15.56
CA ASN A 41 -11.80 -2.02 -16.57
C ASN A 41 -11.48 -0.64 -15.98
N PHE A 42 -12.37 -0.07 -15.16
CA PHE A 42 -12.09 1.16 -14.44
C PHE A 42 -10.90 1.01 -13.49
N PHE A 43 -10.90 -0.06 -12.69
CA PHE A 43 -9.85 -0.34 -11.72
C PHE A 43 -8.47 -0.48 -12.38
N LYS A 44 -8.41 -1.09 -13.57
CA LYS A 44 -7.18 -1.23 -14.37
C LYS A 44 -6.63 0.07 -14.94
N LYS A 45 -7.46 1.11 -15.12
CA LYS A 45 -6.98 2.40 -15.66
C LYS A 45 -5.96 3.07 -14.75
N GLN A 46 -6.04 2.78 -13.46
CA GLN A 46 -5.18 3.40 -12.45
C GLN A 46 -4.27 2.35 -11.82
N ARG A 47 -2.98 2.67 -11.81
CA ARG A 47 -1.98 1.83 -11.15
C ARG A 47 -2.03 2.01 -9.64
N TRP A 48 -2.12 3.24 -9.16
CA TRP A 48 -2.01 3.55 -7.75
C TRP A 48 -3.39 3.77 -7.14
N TRP A 49 -3.64 3.13 -6.01
CA TRP A 49 -4.88 3.30 -5.25
C TRP A 49 -4.58 3.56 -3.78
N THR A 50 -5.16 4.62 -3.25
CA THR A 50 -5.13 4.98 -1.84
C THR A 50 -6.19 4.16 -1.11
N ILE A 51 -5.78 3.39 -0.10
CA ILE A 51 -6.66 2.51 0.68
C ILE A 51 -6.85 3.09 2.08
N ASN A 52 -8.09 3.12 2.55
CA ASN A 52 -8.50 3.54 3.88
C ASN A 52 -7.85 4.87 4.31
N ASN A 53 -8.14 5.95 3.59
CA ASN A 53 -7.61 7.29 3.88
C ASN A 53 -6.07 7.36 3.90
N GLY A 54 -5.44 6.59 3.01
CA GLY A 54 -4.00 6.58 2.79
C GLY A 54 -3.22 5.82 3.85
N GLU A 55 -3.84 4.90 4.59
CA GLU A 55 -3.12 3.98 5.46
C GLU A 55 -2.28 2.97 4.66
N ALA A 56 -2.78 2.55 3.49
CA ALA A 56 -2.02 1.76 2.53
C ALA A 56 -2.19 2.28 1.10
N ILE A 57 -1.26 1.91 0.24
CA ILE A 57 -1.26 2.21 -1.18
C ILE A 57 -1.16 0.89 -1.94
N LEU A 58 -2.16 0.57 -2.76
CA LEU A 58 -2.08 -0.57 -3.67
C LEU A 58 -1.32 -0.16 -4.95
N ASP A 59 -0.30 -0.94 -5.28
CA ASP A 59 0.21 -1.06 -6.64
C ASP A 59 -0.65 -2.08 -7.39
N ASN A 60 -1.55 -1.61 -8.25
CA ASN A 60 -2.47 -2.49 -8.95
C ASN A 60 -1.78 -3.32 -10.05
N GLN A 61 -0.61 -2.88 -10.51
CA GLN A 61 0.19 -3.62 -11.50
C GLN A 61 0.84 -4.85 -10.85
N THR A 62 1.50 -4.66 -9.70
CA THR A 62 2.20 -5.76 -9.00
C THR A 62 1.32 -6.50 -7.99
N GLY A 63 0.21 -5.88 -7.57
CA GLY A 63 -0.66 -6.37 -6.48
C GLY A 63 -0.05 -6.23 -5.09
N LEU A 64 1.02 -5.45 -4.94
CA LEU A 64 1.64 -5.17 -3.65
C LEU A 64 0.88 -4.06 -2.92
N LEU A 65 0.69 -4.24 -1.62
CA LEU A 65 0.25 -3.17 -0.73
C LEU A 65 1.46 -2.54 -0.06
N TRP A 66 1.58 -1.23 -0.16
CA TRP A 66 2.62 -0.43 0.46
C TRP A 66 2.05 0.34 1.64
N GLN A 67 2.84 0.51 2.70
CA GLN A 67 2.45 1.35 3.82
C GLN A 67 2.33 2.81 3.36
N GLY A 68 1.15 3.40 3.50
CA GLY A 68 0.89 4.76 3.05
C GLY A 68 1.43 5.84 3.98
N LYS A 69 1.61 5.50 5.27
CA LYS A 69 2.15 6.41 6.30
C LYS A 69 3.34 5.75 7.02
N PRO A 70 4.54 5.74 6.40
CA PRO A 70 5.75 5.22 7.04
C PRO A 70 6.06 6.00 8.34
N LYS A 71 6.47 5.28 9.39
CA LYS A 71 6.86 5.93 10.66
C LYS A 71 8.16 6.72 10.46
N ALA A 72 8.30 7.82 11.21
CA ALA A 72 9.54 8.61 11.20
C ALA A 72 10.71 7.94 11.93
N THR A 73 10.46 6.83 12.64
CA THR A 73 11.46 6.07 13.40
C THR A 73 12.60 5.63 12.49
N GLN A 74 13.82 5.86 12.97
CA GLN A 74 15.06 5.54 12.28
C GLN A 74 15.74 4.37 12.96
N TYR A 75 16.40 3.55 12.16
CA TYR A 75 17.04 2.32 12.59
C TYR A 75 18.40 2.17 11.92
N LYS A 76 19.30 1.47 12.60
CA LYS A 76 20.54 0.97 12.02
C LYS A 76 20.28 -0.36 11.31
N TYR A 77 21.12 -0.75 10.35
CA TYR A 77 20.90 -1.97 9.55
C TYR A 77 20.90 -3.26 10.38
N ASP A 78 21.61 -3.26 11.51
CA ASP A 78 21.71 -4.36 12.47
C ASP A 78 20.49 -4.45 13.41
N GLN A 79 19.60 -3.46 13.40
CA GLN A 79 18.36 -3.44 14.20
C GLN A 79 17.16 -4.04 13.47
N GLN A 80 17.39 -4.80 12.40
CA GLN A 80 16.32 -5.33 11.55
C GLN A 80 15.33 -6.25 12.29
N ASP A 81 15.80 -7.01 13.28
CA ASP A 81 14.94 -7.90 14.05
C ASP A 81 13.94 -7.09 14.91
N ALA A 82 14.40 -5.99 15.52
CA ALA A 82 13.55 -5.04 16.23
C ALA A 82 12.59 -4.29 15.29
N VAL A 83 13.02 -4.01 14.05
CA VAL A 83 12.16 -3.40 13.02
C VAL A 83 11.03 -4.34 12.63
N SER A 84 11.35 -5.60 12.37
CA SER A 84 10.37 -6.59 11.90
C SER A 84 9.29 -6.84 12.96
N MET A 85 9.64 -6.74 14.24
CA MET A 85 8.68 -6.78 15.36
C MET A 85 7.83 -5.50 15.48
N ASN A 86 8.30 -4.37 14.95
CA ASN A 86 7.63 -3.06 15.05
C ASN A 86 6.83 -2.67 13.81
N ILE A 87 6.93 -3.44 12.72
CA ILE A 87 6.03 -3.38 11.58
C ILE A 87 4.67 -3.91 12.08
N GLY A 88 3.84 -2.98 12.54
CA GLY A 88 2.54 -3.29 13.15
C GLY A 88 1.50 -3.79 12.14
N HIS A 89 0.31 -4.06 12.66
CA HIS A 89 -0.84 -4.51 11.88
C HIS A 89 -1.48 -3.32 11.15
N ILE A 90 -0.97 -2.97 9.98
CA ILE A 90 -1.58 -1.93 9.13
C ILE A 90 -2.85 -2.51 8.50
N LEU A 91 -3.98 -1.81 8.61
CA LEU A 91 -5.29 -2.27 8.16
C LEU A 91 -5.77 -3.60 8.79
N GLY A 92 -5.25 -3.97 9.96
CA GLY A 92 -5.55 -5.28 10.57
C GLY A 92 -5.00 -6.48 9.77
N LEU A 93 -4.22 -6.24 8.71
CA LEU A 93 -3.55 -7.29 7.95
C LEU A 93 -2.32 -7.80 8.69
N LEU A 94 -2.11 -9.11 8.63
CA LEU A 94 -0.89 -9.77 9.07
C LEU A 94 0.16 -9.77 7.95
N ASN A 95 1.40 -10.11 8.29
CA ASN A 95 2.50 -10.35 7.35
C ASN A 95 2.94 -9.11 6.54
N TRP A 96 2.85 -7.93 7.14
CA TRP A 96 3.61 -6.79 6.67
C TRP A 96 5.10 -7.02 6.92
N GLN A 97 5.92 -6.78 5.91
CA GLN A 97 7.34 -7.09 5.95
C GLN A 97 8.17 -5.96 5.33
N LEU A 98 9.48 -5.98 5.56
CA LEU A 98 10.40 -5.11 4.84
C LEU A 98 10.41 -5.47 3.35
N PRO A 99 10.48 -4.48 2.45
CA PRO A 99 10.63 -4.73 1.03
C PRO A 99 12.05 -5.22 0.71
N THR A 100 12.20 -5.95 -0.38
CA THR A 100 13.53 -6.22 -0.94
C THR A 100 14.06 -4.97 -1.65
N GLY A 101 15.38 -4.92 -1.86
CA GLY A 101 15.98 -3.85 -2.65
C GLY A 101 15.38 -3.72 -4.06
N GLY A 102 15.13 -4.86 -4.72
CA GLY A 102 14.50 -4.89 -6.05
C GLY A 102 13.06 -4.35 -6.04
N GLN A 103 12.28 -4.62 -4.99
CA GLN A 103 10.94 -4.04 -4.85
C GLN A 103 11.00 -2.51 -4.72
N LEU A 104 11.93 -1.98 -3.93
CA LEU A 104 12.11 -0.53 -3.79
C LEU A 104 12.60 0.12 -5.09
N GLU A 105 13.53 -0.53 -5.79
CA GLU A 105 14.03 -0.05 -7.08
C GLU A 105 12.92 0.02 -8.12
N GLU A 106 12.14 -1.05 -8.28
CA GLU A 106 11.00 -1.09 -9.19
C GLU A 106 9.97 -0.02 -8.80
N LEU A 107 9.67 0.12 -7.51
CA LEU A 107 8.72 1.09 -6.99
C LEU A 107 9.06 2.52 -7.44
N VAL A 108 10.31 2.96 -7.24
CA VAL A 108 10.71 4.34 -7.53
C VAL A 108 10.99 4.60 -9.01
N LYS A 109 11.43 3.59 -9.78
CA LYS A 109 11.71 3.74 -11.21
C LYS A 109 10.47 3.68 -12.09
N SER A 110 9.41 3.05 -11.61
CA SER A 110 8.24 2.76 -12.43
C SER A 110 7.32 3.97 -12.64
N GLU A 111 6.62 3.97 -13.78
CA GLU A 111 5.63 4.99 -14.14
C GLU A 111 4.19 4.41 -14.17
N PRO A 112 3.15 5.19 -13.83
CA PRO A 112 3.23 6.53 -13.23
C PRO A 112 3.96 6.51 -11.88
N GLN A 113 4.54 7.63 -11.45
CA GLN A 113 5.32 7.73 -10.21
C GLN A 113 4.56 7.26 -8.97
N PHE A 114 5.25 6.53 -8.08
CA PHE A 114 4.69 6.07 -6.81
C PHE A 114 4.15 7.25 -5.97
N PRO A 115 2.98 7.15 -5.32
CA PRO A 115 2.35 8.26 -4.62
C PRO A 115 3.17 9.00 -3.57
N LEU A 116 4.05 8.28 -2.86
CA LEU A 116 4.91 8.88 -1.83
C LEU A 116 6.27 9.31 -2.40
N ARG A 117 6.52 9.18 -3.70
CA ARG A 117 7.79 9.57 -4.31
C ARG A 117 7.88 11.09 -4.42
N ALA A 118 9.04 11.65 -4.06
CA ALA A 118 9.32 13.07 -4.27
C ALA A 118 9.34 13.40 -5.77
N GLU A 119 8.78 14.56 -6.15
CA GLU A 119 8.55 14.90 -7.57
C GLU A 119 9.82 14.91 -8.43
N GLN A 120 10.98 15.21 -7.83
CA GLN A 120 12.24 15.43 -8.56
C GLN A 120 13.25 14.28 -8.41
N GLY A 121 13.03 13.31 -7.52
CA GLY A 121 14.03 12.30 -7.16
C GLY A 121 13.47 10.89 -6.94
N TYR A 122 14.21 10.04 -6.22
CA TYR A 122 13.79 8.68 -5.84
C TYR A 122 13.48 8.55 -4.34
N GLU A 123 13.56 9.66 -3.62
CA GLU A 123 13.15 9.75 -2.23
C GLU A 123 11.69 9.34 -2.12
N ILE A 124 11.40 8.57 -1.09
CA ILE A 124 10.04 8.21 -0.71
C ILE A 124 9.75 9.01 0.55
N ASN A 125 8.58 9.64 0.67
CA ASN A 125 8.13 10.37 1.85
C ASN A 125 9.23 11.31 2.42
N ASP A 126 9.82 12.10 1.52
CA ASP A 126 10.92 13.05 1.76
C ASP A 126 12.13 12.42 2.48
N TRP A 127 12.41 11.14 2.19
CA TRP A 127 13.49 10.40 2.80
C TRP A 127 14.22 9.50 1.81
N TRP A 128 15.55 9.48 1.95
CA TRP A 128 16.47 8.89 0.98
C TRP A 128 17.04 7.54 1.40
N ALA A 129 16.84 7.06 2.64
CA ALA A 129 17.46 5.81 3.15
C ALA A 129 16.44 4.85 3.76
N TRP A 130 16.27 3.66 3.17
CA TRP A 130 15.26 2.69 3.55
C TRP A 130 15.85 1.33 3.87
N LEU A 131 15.41 0.70 4.97
CA LEU A 131 15.82 -0.68 5.29
C LEU A 131 15.19 -1.68 4.33
N THR A 132 15.98 -2.67 3.93
CA THR A 132 15.55 -3.77 3.08
C THR A 132 15.50 -5.08 3.86
N ALA A 133 14.79 -6.06 3.32
CA ALA A 133 14.65 -7.40 3.90
C ALA A 133 15.98 -8.17 4.04
N ASP A 134 17.03 -7.80 3.30
CA ASP A 134 18.34 -8.47 3.28
C ASP A 134 19.39 -7.81 4.21
N LYS A 135 18.98 -7.14 5.28
CA LYS A 135 19.88 -6.45 6.25
C LYS A 135 20.78 -5.40 5.59
N LYS A 136 20.25 -4.72 4.57
CA LYS A 136 20.90 -3.61 3.88
C LYS A 136 20.04 -2.35 3.96
N VAL A 137 20.62 -1.27 3.49
CA VAL A 137 19.95 0.01 3.25
C VAL A 137 19.89 0.23 1.75
N ALA A 138 18.73 0.65 1.27
CA ALA A 138 18.53 1.22 -0.04
C ALA A 138 18.65 2.74 0.07
N LYS A 139 19.65 3.33 -0.55
CA LYS A 139 19.75 4.79 -0.72
C LYS A 139 19.10 5.17 -2.04
N LEU A 140 18.09 6.02 -1.97
CA LEU A 140 17.26 6.48 -3.06
C LEU A 140 17.34 8.02 -3.08
N LYS A 141 18.42 8.58 -3.62
CA LYS A 141 18.69 10.02 -3.56
C LYS A 141 18.97 10.59 -4.95
N ASP A 142 18.32 11.68 -5.33
CA ASP A 142 18.60 12.41 -6.59
C ASP A 142 18.66 11.48 -7.83
N LYS A 143 17.75 10.51 -7.91
CA LYS A 143 17.70 9.46 -8.95
C LYS A 143 18.86 8.43 -8.94
N ASN A 144 19.70 8.46 -7.92
CA ASN A 144 20.71 7.43 -7.68
C ASN A 144 20.16 6.38 -6.72
N ILE A 145 20.43 5.11 -7.05
CA ILE A 145 20.08 3.96 -6.21
C ILE A 145 21.36 3.23 -5.82
N SER A 146 21.55 2.99 -4.53
CA SER A 146 22.61 2.10 -4.06
C SER A 146 22.12 1.22 -2.92
N PHE A 147 22.62 -0.02 -2.89
CA PHE A 147 22.27 -1.01 -1.89
C PHE A 147 23.53 -1.45 -1.16
N GLY A 148 23.47 -1.46 0.17
CA GLY A 148 24.61 -1.90 0.95
C GLY A 148 24.43 -1.67 2.43
N GLN A 149 25.46 -2.03 3.18
CA GLN A 149 25.65 -1.58 4.54
C GLN A 149 26.56 -0.36 4.47
N PHE A 150 26.09 0.76 5.01
CA PHE A 150 26.80 2.02 4.91
C PHE A 150 27.22 2.51 6.28
N TYR A 151 28.41 3.09 6.32
CA TYR A 151 29.11 3.49 7.52
C TYR A 151 29.64 4.92 7.32
N GLU A 152 29.49 5.77 8.31
CA GLU A 152 30.21 7.04 8.39
C GLU A 152 31.38 6.89 9.36
N LYS A 153 32.57 7.25 8.88
CA LYS A 153 33.74 7.32 9.76
C LYS A 153 33.59 8.55 10.64
N ARG A 154 33.63 8.37 11.96
CA ARG A 154 33.54 9.45 12.94
C ARG A 154 34.68 9.36 13.93
N THR A 155 34.96 10.49 14.55
CA THR A 155 35.96 10.59 15.61
C THR A 155 35.28 11.03 16.90
N ARG A 156 35.76 10.52 18.03
CA ARG A 156 35.38 11.03 19.35
C ARG A 156 36.61 11.29 20.19
N LYS A 157 36.55 12.34 20.99
CA LYS A 157 37.57 12.65 21.99
C LYS A 157 37.29 11.79 23.21
N VAL A 158 38.23 10.91 23.56
CA VAL A 158 38.13 10.08 24.77
C VAL A 158 39.15 10.59 25.77
N SER A 159 38.66 11.00 26.94
CA SER A 159 39.51 11.39 28.07
C SER A 159 39.60 10.23 29.05
N SER A 160 40.81 9.70 29.22
CA SER A 160 41.10 8.74 30.28
C SER A 160 41.76 9.46 31.45
N ARG A 161 41.29 9.15 32.66
CA ARG A 161 41.93 9.56 33.91
C ARG A 161 42.70 8.37 34.45
N SER A 162 44.02 8.48 34.52
CA SER A 162 44.87 7.55 35.27
C SER A 162 45.33 8.24 36.56
N ALA A 163 45.25 7.50 37.67
CA ALA A 163 45.76 7.94 38.96
C ALA A 163 46.96 7.07 39.31
N PHE A 164 48.15 7.65 39.24
CA PHE A 164 49.38 7.06 39.77
C PHE A 164 49.99 8.06 40.74
N TYR A 165 50.27 7.62 41.97
CA TYR A 165 50.93 8.37 43.04
C TYR A 165 50.60 9.88 43.07
N SER A 166 49.44 10.24 43.63
CA SER A 166 49.03 11.61 43.95
C SER A 166 48.97 12.66 42.82
N VAL A 167 49.22 12.29 41.55
CA VAL A 167 49.10 13.19 40.39
C VAL A 167 47.97 12.72 39.48
N LEU A 168 47.00 13.61 39.22
CA LEU A 168 45.93 13.40 38.24
C LEU A 168 46.41 13.90 36.87
N ASN A 169 46.73 12.97 35.96
CA ASN A 169 46.99 13.32 34.56
C ASN A 169 45.78 12.97 33.70
N THR A 170 45.26 13.97 32.99
CA THR A 170 44.24 13.76 31.95
C THR A 170 44.93 13.62 30.60
N HIS A 171 44.88 12.43 30.02
CA HIS A 171 45.26 12.20 28.64
C HIS A 171 44.00 12.19 27.76
N SER A 172 44.09 12.83 26.60
CA SER A 172 43.03 12.86 25.60
C SER A 172 43.52 12.19 24.33
N THR A 173 42.85 11.12 23.91
CA THR A 173 43.08 10.47 22.61
C THR A 173 41.91 10.74 21.67
N ILE A 174 42.18 10.70 20.36
CA ILE A 174 41.15 10.73 19.33
C ILE A 174 40.95 9.30 18.87
N ASP A 175 39.77 8.75 19.14
CA ASP A 175 39.39 7.42 18.69
C ASP A 175 38.54 7.53 17.43
N GLU A 176 38.91 6.78 16.39
CA GLU A 176 38.11 6.63 15.18
C GLU A 176 37.13 5.45 15.34
N TYR A 177 35.86 5.64 14.98
CA TYR A 177 34.86 4.58 14.97
C TYR A 177 33.94 4.70 13.75
N GLN A 178 33.24 3.62 13.43
CA GLN A 178 32.25 3.58 12.36
C GLN A 178 30.86 3.75 12.96
N GLU A 179 30.12 4.76 12.52
CA GLU A 179 28.70 4.94 12.85
C GLU A 179 27.83 4.44 11.70
N PHE A 180 26.93 3.50 11.98
CA PHE A 180 26.00 2.97 10.98
C PHE A 180 25.05 4.05 10.50
N GLN A 181 24.85 4.13 9.19
CA GLN A 181 23.86 5.05 8.64
C GLN A 181 22.45 4.62 9.05
N ILE A 182 21.68 5.64 9.43
CA ILE A 182 20.29 5.51 9.87
C ILE A 182 19.35 5.43 8.65
N ALA A 183 18.42 4.49 8.69
CA ALA A 183 17.42 4.27 7.66
C ALA A 183 16.01 4.21 8.26
N LYS A 184 15.01 4.64 7.49
CA LYS A 184 13.59 4.50 7.84
C LYS A 184 13.04 3.16 7.35
N VAL A 185 11.82 2.86 7.77
CA VAL A 185 11.13 1.62 7.45
C VAL A 185 9.82 1.93 6.76
N ILE A 186 9.65 1.34 5.58
CA ILE A 186 8.37 1.22 4.88
C ILE A 186 8.05 -0.26 4.78
N ALA A 187 6.80 -0.62 5.06
CA ALA A 187 6.37 -2.00 4.96
C ALA A 187 5.67 -2.28 3.63
N VAL A 188 5.78 -3.53 3.18
CA VAL A 188 5.08 -4.08 2.03
C VAL A 188 4.30 -5.32 2.46
N ASN A 189 3.12 -5.54 1.85
CA ASN A 189 2.29 -6.70 2.08
C ASN A 189 1.92 -7.36 0.74
N LEU A 190 2.03 -8.69 0.69
CA LEU A 190 1.91 -9.49 -0.53
C LEU A 190 0.54 -10.18 -0.67
N THR A 191 -0.39 -9.97 0.27
CA THR A 191 -1.70 -10.64 0.34
C THR A 191 -2.48 -10.57 -0.97
N LEU A 192 -2.33 -9.47 -1.72
CA LEU A 192 -3.05 -9.20 -2.97
C LEU A 192 -2.25 -9.52 -4.24
N LYS A 193 -0.96 -9.88 -4.13
CA LYS A 193 0.00 -9.99 -5.26
C LYS A 193 -0.50 -10.93 -6.36
N LYS A 194 -1.06 -12.08 -5.96
CA LYS A 194 -1.54 -13.13 -6.88
C LYS A 194 -3.05 -13.11 -7.13
N GLN A 195 -3.76 -12.11 -6.59
CA GLN A 195 -5.21 -12.03 -6.75
C GLN A 195 -5.59 -11.36 -8.07
N SER A 196 -6.68 -11.83 -8.68
CA SER A 196 -7.32 -11.13 -9.79
C SER A 196 -7.89 -9.78 -9.33
N TYR A 197 -8.07 -8.84 -10.26
CA TYR A 197 -8.62 -7.51 -9.96
C TYR A 197 -9.96 -7.59 -9.22
N ILE A 198 -10.87 -8.46 -9.68
CA ILE A 198 -12.18 -8.64 -9.04
C ILE A 198 -12.04 -9.16 -7.59
N LYS A 199 -11.09 -10.06 -7.34
CA LYS A 199 -10.84 -10.58 -6.00
C LYS A 199 -10.26 -9.51 -5.06
N ARG A 200 -9.40 -8.62 -5.58
CA ARG A 200 -8.90 -7.46 -4.82
C ARG A 200 -10.03 -6.50 -4.45
N ILE A 201 -10.85 -6.12 -5.42
CA ILE A 201 -12.02 -5.24 -5.21
C ILE A 201 -12.97 -5.86 -4.17
N ASN A 202 -13.30 -7.13 -4.31
CA ASN A 202 -14.15 -7.84 -3.35
C ASN A 202 -13.51 -7.90 -1.95
N THR A 203 -12.18 -8.02 -1.86
CA THR A 203 -11.47 -7.96 -0.57
C THR A 203 -11.64 -6.59 0.09
N PHE A 204 -11.51 -5.49 -0.67
CA PHE A 204 -11.71 -4.15 -0.13
C PHE A 204 -13.14 -3.94 0.37
N LEU A 205 -14.13 -4.36 -0.43
CA LEU A 205 -15.54 -4.29 -0.04
C LEU A 205 -15.86 -5.14 1.18
N ALA A 206 -15.31 -6.35 1.27
CA ALA A 206 -15.53 -7.25 2.40
C ALA A 206 -14.87 -6.75 3.69
N MET A 207 -13.71 -6.11 3.59
CA MET A 207 -13.00 -5.51 4.73
C MET A 207 -13.56 -4.13 5.12
N GLY A 208 -14.46 -3.56 4.33
CA GLY A 208 -15.00 -2.22 4.54
C GLY A 208 -13.97 -1.11 4.31
N TRP A 209 -12.90 -1.37 3.57
CA TRP A 209 -11.89 -0.34 3.25
C TRP A 209 -12.36 0.56 2.12
N SER A 210 -12.19 1.87 2.29
CA SER A 210 -12.26 2.78 1.15
C SER A 210 -11.07 2.54 0.22
N PHE A 211 -11.29 2.72 -1.09
CA PHE A 211 -10.22 2.65 -2.08
C PHE A 211 -10.48 3.68 -3.16
N GLU A 212 -9.56 4.63 -3.31
CA GLU A 212 -9.66 5.76 -4.23
C GLU A 212 -8.45 5.73 -5.16
N PRO A 213 -8.60 6.03 -6.45
CA PRO A 213 -7.46 6.09 -7.34
C PRO A 213 -6.59 7.26 -6.91
N PHE A 214 -5.28 7.04 -6.90
CA PHE A 214 -4.34 8.12 -6.67
C PHE A 214 -4.19 8.91 -7.97
N THR A 215 -5.05 9.92 -8.15
CA THR A 215 -5.01 10.85 -9.26
C THR A 215 -4.78 12.26 -8.73
N LYS A 216 -4.04 13.07 -9.49
CA LYS A 216 -3.97 14.52 -9.24
C LYS A 216 -5.31 15.23 -9.58
N ASN A 217 -6.21 14.57 -10.33
CA ASN A 217 -7.54 15.07 -10.72
C ASN A 217 -8.66 14.19 -10.13
N LYS A 218 -9.37 14.73 -9.12
CA LYS A 218 -10.37 14.02 -8.30
C LYS A 218 -11.73 13.86 -8.99
N ASP A 219 -12.02 14.69 -10.00
CA ASP A 219 -13.35 14.83 -10.60
C ASP A 219 -13.84 13.59 -11.38
N ASP A 220 -12.94 12.82 -11.99
CA ASP A 220 -13.28 11.60 -12.72
C ASP A 220 -13.73 10.45 -11.81
N TYR A 221 -13.30 10.44 -10.55
CA TYR A 221 -13.61 9.38 -9.58
C TYR A 221 -15.03 9.51 -9.02
N ASP A 222 -15.40 10.72 -8.60
CA ASP A 222 -16.71 11.01 -8.01
C ASP A 222 -17.84 10.74 -9.01
N ALA A 223 -17.64 11.03 -10.30
CA ALA A 223 -18.61 10.75 -11.36
C ALA A 223 -18.84 9.23 -11.58
N PHE A 224 -17.79 8.41 -11.48
CA PHE A 224 -17.90 6.95 -11.68
C PHE A 224 -18.60 6.26 -10.50
N PHE A 225 -18.23 6.58 -9.25
CA PHE A 225 -18.82 5.92 -8.08
C PHE A 225 -20.24 6.39 -7.77
N ARG A 226 -20.54 7.69 -7.93
CA ARG A 226 -21.90 8.22 -7.70
C ARG A 226 -22.92 7.71 -8.71
N SER A 227 -22.51 7.41 -9.95
CA SER A 227 -23.43 6.93 -10.99
C SER A 227 -23.78 5.44 -10.89
N ARG A 228 -23.03 4.62 -10.15
CA ARG A 228 -23.17 3.15 -10.20
C ARG A 228 -23.33 2.41 -8.86
N LEU A 229 -23.36 3.11 -7.73
CA LEU A 229 -23.70 2.49 -6.44
C LEU A 229 -25.22 2.35 -6.18
N CYS A 230 -26.09 2.86 -7.07
CA CYS A 230 -27.53 2.59 -7.05
C CYS A 230 -27.86 1.17 -7.57
N THR A 231 -27.33 0.11 -6.94
CA THR A 231 -27.87 -1.26 -7.14
C THR A 231 -27.55 -2.23 -6.01
N ARG A 232 -27.31 -1.74 -4.79
CA ARG A 232 -27.20 -2.58 -3.58
C ARG A 232 -28.16 -2.23 -2.43
N GLN A 233 -29.16 -1.40 -2.70
CA GLN A 233 -30.32 -1.21 -1.80
C GLN A 233 -31.59 -1.78 -2.45
N ILE A 234 -31.58 -3.06 -2.82
CA ILE A 234 -32.81 -3.84 -2.97
C ILE A 234 -32.52 -5.24 -2.44
N SER A 235 -32.67 -5.38 -1.12
CA SER A 235 -33.04 -6.62 -0.43
C SER A 235 -33.66 -6.25 0.90
#